data_AF-A0A914WQL4-F1
#
_entry.id   AF-A0A914WQL4-F1
#
_cell.length_a   1.000
_cell.length_b   1.000
_cell.length_c   1.000
_cell.angle_alpha   90.00
_cell.angle_beta   90.00
_cell.angle_gamma   90.00
#
_symmetry.space_group_name_H-M   'P 1'
#
loop_
_entity.id
_entity.type
_entity.pdbx_description
1 polymer ?
#
loop_
_entity_poly.entity_id
_entity_poly.type
_entity_poly.pdbx_seq_one_letter_code
_entity_poly.pdbx_strand_id
1 'polypeptide(L)'
;MQCPLCKRKLEHPGLEELLRPLNDLFNEVANKAKLRLEYDGLLDSPALTSANSQFFGDPLAFAMDKYVYVLCHKCGKAYFGGESQCQQALDTSQYNPEELVCGACSDVAGAQICGRHGTEYLEYKCRFCCSVAVYFCFGTTHFCTICHDDFQRLMALPKQLLPKCPAGPKAVQLEGSCPLKVQHPETGEEFALGCGICRNLSTF
;
A
#
# COMPACT_ATOMS: atom_id res chain seq x y z
N MET A 1 -0.76 11.57 -17.43
CA MET A 1 -0.65 11.54 -18.90
C MET A 1 -1.85 12.24 -19.56
N GLN A 2 -2.10 13.51 -19.19
CA GLN A 2 -3.25 14.27 -19.68
C GLN A 2 -2.76 15.54 -20.38
N CYS A 3 -3.48 15.94 -21.43
CA CYS A 3 -3.24 17.21 -22.10
C CYS A 3 -3.43 18.36 -21.11
N PRO A 4 -2.45 19.28 -20.93
CA PRO A 4 -2.59 20.38 -19.99
C PRO A 4 -3.73 21.34 -20.34
N LEU A 5 -4.12 21.40 -21.63
CA LEU A 5 -5.18 22.27 -22.14
C LEU A 5 -6.58 21.67 -21.98
N CYS A 6 -6.79 20.42 -22.39
CA CYS A 6 -8.12 19.81 -22.44
C CYS A 6 -8.32 18.61 -21.50
N LYS A 7 -7.30 18.23 -20.72
CA LYS A 7 -7.30 17.12 -19.75
C LYS A 7 -7.57 15.73 -20.32
N ARG A 8 -7.80 15.59 -21.64
CA ARG A 8 -7.89 14.30 -22.33
C ARG A 8 -6.57 13.55 -22.29
N LYS A 9 -6.63 12.22 -22.37
CA LYS A 9 -5.45 11.35 -22.47
C LYS A 9 -4.61 11.77 -23.68
N LEU A 10 -3.30 11.82 -23.50
CA LEU A 10 -2.36 12.08 -24.60
C LEU A 10 -2.27 10.84 -25.49
N GLU A 11 -2.57 10.99 -26.77
CA GLU A 11 -2.48 9.94 -27.78
C GLU A 11 -1.95 10.55 -29.08
N HIS A 12 -0.84 10.01 -29.58
CA HIS A 12 -0.25 10.41 -30.85
C HIS A 12 0.71 9.31 -31.33
N PRO A 13 0.67 8.89 -32.60
CA PRO A 13 1.54 7.82 -33.11
C PRO A 13 3.04 8.07 -32.85
N GLY A 14 3.48 9.33 -32.95
CA GLY A 14 4.87 9.72 -32.66
C GLY A 14 5.27 9.68 -31.18
N LEU A 15 4.32 9.52 -30.26
CA LEU A 15 4.57 9.36 -28.82
C LEU A 15 4.38 7.92 -28.35
N GLU A 16 3.99 7.00 -29.25
CA GLU A 16 3.57 5.64 -28.89
C GLU A 16 4.65 4.89 -28.10
N GLU A 17 5.91 4.95 -28.54
CA GLU A 17 7.04 4.30 -27.84
C GLU A 17 7.24 4.83 -26.41
N LEU A 18 6.96 6.11 -26.16
CA LEU A 18 7.08 6.72 -24.84
C LEU A 18 5.84 6.46 -23.97
N LEU A 19 4.66 6.40 -24.59
CA LEU A 19 3.39 6.21 -23.90
C LEU A 19 3.13 4.75 -23.53
N ARG A 20 3.60 3.79 -24.33
CA ARG A 20 3.41 2.35 -24.11
C ARG A 20 3.79 1.90 -22.69
N PRO A 21 5.03 2.10 -22.19
CA PRO A 21 5.38 1.65 -20.84
C PRO A 21 4.58 2.34 -19.73
N LEU A 22 4.18 3.60 -19.94
CA LEU A 22 3.36 4.33 -18.98
C LEU A 22 1.91 3.85 -18.96
N ASN A 23 1.36 3.49 -20.13
CA ASN A 23 0.05 2.88 -20.27
C ASN A 23 0.02 1.47 -19.66
N ASP A 24 1.06 0.67 -19.88
CA ASP A 24 1.18 -0.67 -19.31
C ASP A 24 1.20 -0.61 -17.78
N LEU A 25 2.01 0.28 -17.21
CA LEU A 25 2.03 0.51 -15.76
C LEU A 25 0.68 1.01 -15.23
N PHE A 26 0.05 1.95 -15.93
CA PHE A 26 -1.29 2.45 -15.55
C PHE A 26 -2.31 1.31 -15.52
N ASN A 27 -2.31 0.46 -16.55
CA ASN A 27 -3.22 -0.68 -16.64
C ASN A 27 -2.94 -1.73 -15.55
N GLU A 28 -1.67 -2.00 -15.23
CA GLU A 28 -1.29 -2.88 -14.12
C GLU A 28 -1.84 -2.36 -12.79
N VAL A 29 -1.58 -1.08 -12.47
CA VAL A 29 -2.04 -0.45 -11.22
C VAL A 29 -3.57 -0.40 -11.17
N ALA A 30 -4.23 -0.02 -12.27
CA ALA A 30 -5.68 0.02 -12.38
C ALA A 30 -6.33 -1.34 -12.10
N ASN A 31 -5.79 -2.42 -12.68
CA ASN A 31 -6.28 -3.77 -12.45
C ASN A 31 -6.10 -4.21 -10.99
N LYS A 32 -4.93 -3.93 -10.39
CA LYS A 32 -4.66 -4.25 -8.99
C LYS A 32 -5.54 -3.46 -8.02
N ALA A 33 -5.71 -2.16 -8.26
CA ALA A 33 -6.52 -1.28 -7.43
C ALA A 33 -8.00 -1.69 -7.47
N LYS A 34 -8.53 -1.99 -8.67
CA LYS A 34 -9.90 -2.47 -8.82
C LYS A 34 -10.11 -3.81 -8.12
N LEU A 35 -9.20 -4.77 -8.29
CA LEU A 35 -9.27 -6.06 -7.60
C LEU A 35 -9.26 -5.87 -6.08
N ARG A 36 -8.39 -4.99 -5.56
CA ARG A 36 -8.37 -4.67 -4.13
C ARG A 36 -9.69 -4.06 -3.65
N LEU A 37 -10.27 -3.14 -4.41
CA LEU A 37 -11.56 -2.52 -4.08
C LEU A 37 -12.70 -3.54 -3.98
N GLU A 38 -12.74 -4.48 -4.92
CA GLU A 38 -13.71 -5.59 -4.93
C GLU A 38 -13.58 -6.45 -3.67
N TYR A 39 -12.34 -6.79 -3.30
CA TYR A 39 -12.05 -7.66 -2.16
C TYR A 39 -12.15 -6.96 -0.81
N ASP A 40 -12.01 -5.63 -0.78
CA ASP A 40 -12.31 -4.81 0.39
C ASP A 40 -13.84 -4.63 0.58
N GLY A 41 -14.66 -5.10 -0.38
CA GLY A 41 -16.12 -5.04 -0.31
C GLY A 41 -16.68 -3.62 -0.46
N LEU A 42 -15.97 -2.75 -1.18
CA LEU A 42 -16.29 -1.32 -1.25
C LEU A 42 -17.06 -0.92 -2.52
N LEU A 43 -17.43 -1.88 -3.37
CA LEU A 43 -18.21 -1.62 -4.59
C LEU A 43 -19.58 -0.98 -4.30
N ASP A 44 -20.21 -1.33 -3.18
CA ASP A 44 -21.51 -0.78 -2.78
C ASP A 44 -21.40 0.43 -1.85
N SER A 45 -20.18 0.93 -1.62
CA SER A 45 -19.95 2.04 -0.71
C SER A 45 -20.66 3.32 -1.17
N PRO A 46 -21.01 4.25 -0.26
CA PRO A 46 -21.61 5.54 -0.62
C PRO A 46 -20.79 6.36 -1.62
N ALA A 47 -19.47 6.14 -1.68
CA ALA A 47 -18.60 6.78 -2.65
C ALA A 47 -18.94 6.39 -4.10
N LEU A 48 -19.53 5.22 -4.33
CA LEU A 48 -19.90 4.74 -5.68
C LEU A 48 -21.41 4.79 -5.92
N THR A 49 -22.22 4.69 -4.87
CA THR A 49 -23.69 4.59 -4.97
C THR A 49 -24.42 5.92 -4.76
N SER A 50 -23.80 6.93 -4.14
CA SER A 50 -24.43 8.24 -3.95
C SER A 50 -24.27 9.13 -5.18
N ALA A 51 -25.38 9.64 -5.72
CA ALA A 51 -25.39 10.54 -6.88
C ALA A 51 -24.61 11.86 -6.67
N ASN A 52 -24.38 12.25 -5.41
CA ASN A 52 -23.60 13.44 -5.06
C ASN A 52 -22.09 13.15 -4.92
N SER A 53 -21.66 11.89 -5.07
CA SER A 53 -20.26 11.52 -4.96
C SER A 53 -19.48 11.86 -6.23
N GLN A 54 -18.24 12.31 -6.06
CA GLN A 54 -17.32 12.55 -7.19
C GLN A 54 -16.98 11.28 -7.98
N PHE A 55 -17.15 10.10 -7.36
CA PHE A 55 -16.88 8.79 -7.98
C PHE A 55 -18.15 8.01 -8.29
N PHE A 56 -19.32 8.67 -8.34
CA PHE A 56 -20.58 7.99 -8.62
C PHE A 56 -20.51 7.15 -9.90
N GLY A 57 -20.71 5.84 -9.77
CA GLY A 57 -20.61 4.89 -10.89
C GLY A 57 -19.21 4.65 -11.46
N ASP A 58 -18.13 5.16 -10.84
CA ASP A 58 -16.75 5.00 -11.31
C ASP A 58 -15.85 4.31 -10.25
N PRO A 59 -15.90 2.96 -10.16
CA PRO A 59 -15.09 2.20 -9.21
C PRO A 59 -13.59 2.31 -9.48
N LEU A 60 -13.16 2.52 -10.73
CA LEU A 60 -11.75 2.62 -11.05
C LEU A 60 -11.19 3.96 -10.53
N ALA A 61 -11.88 5.07 -10.77
CA ALA A 61 -11.48 6.36 -10.26
C ALA A 61 -11.41 6.34 -8.72
N PHE A 62 -12.39 5.73 -8.05
CA PHE A 62 -12.37 5.60 -6.60
C PHE A 62 -11.20 4.75 -6.10
N ALA A 63 -10.94 3.60 -6.72
CA ALA A 63 -9.82 2.73 -6.33
C ALA A 63 -8.45 3.42 -6.52
N MET A 64 -8.28 4.13 -7.65
CA MET A 64 -7.05 4.85 -7.98
C MET A 64 -6.81 6.08 -7.08
N ASP A 65 -7.87 6.68 -6.54
CA ASP A 65 -7.78 7.75 -5.55
C ASP A 65 -7.54 7.23 -4.13
N LYS A 66 -8.18 6.10 -3.77
CA LYS A 66 -8.13 5.52 -2.43
C LYS A 66 -6.81 4.78 -2.14
N TYR A 67 -6.21 4.12 -3.12
CA TYR A 67 -5.06 3.25 -2.90
C TYR A 67 -3.78 3.82 -3.49
N VAL A 68 -2.67 3.65 -2.75
CA VAL A 68 -1.34 4.00 -3.20
C VAL A 68 -0.65 2.74 -3.73
N TYR A 69 -0.08 2.83 -4.91
CA TYR A 69 0.82 1.82 -5.47
C TYR A 69 2.17 2.43 -5.73
N VAL A 70 3.23 1.68 -5.45
CA VAL A 70 4.61 2.09 -5.67
C VAL A 70 5.37 1.01 -6.43
N LEU A 71 6.45 1.40 -7.10
CA LEU A 71 7.28 0.47 -7.88
C LEU A 71 8.34 -0.17 -7.00
N CYS A 72 8.42 -1.49 -7.03
CA CYS A 72 9.50 -2.21 -6.37
C CYS A 72 10.82 -1.99 -7.11
N HIS A 73 11.83 -1.52 -6.40
CA HIS A 73 13.17 -1.29 -6.96
C HIS A 73 13.82 -2.57 -7.50
N LYS A 74 13.58 -3.71 -6.84
CA LYS A 74 14.22 -4.99 -7.21
C LYS A 74 13.60 -5.65 -8.44
N CYS A 75 12.28 -5.64 -8.58
CA CYS A 75 11.59 -6.39 -9.64
C CYS A 75 10.79 -5.51 -10.63
N GLY A 76 10.71 -4.20 -10.39
CA GLY A 76 9.99 -3.25 -11.24
C GLY A 76 8.46 -3.34 -11.20
N LYS A 77 7.88 -4.27 -10.44
CA LYS A 77 6.43 -4.45 -10.36
C LYS A 77 5.78 -3.46 -9.40
N ALA A 78 4.56 -3.04 -9.70
CA ALA A 78 3.76 -2.23 -8.78
C ALA A 78 3.25 -3.08 -7.60
N TYR A 79 3.37 -2.58 -6.37
CA TYR A 79 2.82 -3.23 -5.18
C TYR A 79 2.04 -2.24 -4.32
N PHE A 80 1.18 -2.78 -3.47
CA PHE A 80 0.29 -2.01 -2.62
C PHE A 80 1.07 -1.29 -1.52
N GLY A 81 0.93 0.03 -1.46
CA GLY A 81 1.60 0.93 -0.52
C GLY A 81 0.67 1.54 0.54
N GLY A 82 -0.53 0.97 0.75
CA GLY A 82 -1.51 1.47 1.72
C GLY A 82 -2.59 2.38 1.10
N GLU A 83 -3.42 2.95 1.96
CA GLU A 83 -4.47 3.91 1.56
C GLU A 83 -3.93 5.34 1.47
N SER A 84 -4.43 6.12 0.52
CA SER A 84 -4.01 7.49 0.24
C SER A 84 -4.24 8.44 1.42
N GLN A 85 -5.33 8.27 2.16
CA GLN A 85 -5.64 9.07 3.36
C GLN A 85 -4.60 8.89 4.48
N CYS A 86 -3.92 7.75 4.52
CA CYS A 86 -2.80 7.52 5.44
C CYS A 86 -1.48 8.13 4.93
N GLN A 87 -1.43 8.60 3.67
CA GLN A 87 -0.21 8.99 2.96
C GLN A 87 -0.14 10.48 2.58
N GLN A 88 -1.25 11.23 2.65
CA GLN A 88 -1.35 12.63 2.20
C GLN A 88 -0.48 13.64 3.00
N ALA A 89 0.18 13.21 4.07
CA ALA A 89 1.02 14.07 4.92
C ALA A 89 2.50 14.15 4.49
N LEU A 90 2.86 13.62 3.32
CA LEU A 90 4.26 13.37 2.95
C LEU A 90 4.71 14.15 1.72
N ASP A 91 5.72 15.00 1.93
CA ASP A 91 6.46 15.69 0.88
C ASP A 91 7.24 14.66 0.04
N THR A 92 6.69 14.31 -1.12
CA THR A 92 7.16 13.26 -2.05
C THR A 92 8.53 13.54 -2.70
N SER A 93 9.27 14.56 -2.26
CA SER A 93 10.43 15.08 -2.99
C SER A 93 11.79 14.48 -2.58
N GLN A 94 11.90 13.75 -1.45
CA GLN A 94 13.14 13.09 -1.03
C GLN A 94 12.89 11.70 -0.42
N TYR A 95 12.77 10.67 -1.25
CA TYR A 95 12.82 9.27 -0.80
C TYR A 95 13.92 8.51 -1.56
N ASN A 96 14.47 7.47 -0.94
CA ASN A 96 15.43 6.57 -1.59
C ASN A 96 14.66 5.46 -2.33
N PRO A 97 14.73 5.39 -3.67
CA PRO A 97 14.02 4.35 -4.42
C PRO A 97 14.42 2.94 -4.03
N GLU A 98 15.67 2.71 -3.61
CA GLU A 98 16.17 1.38 -3.22
C GLU A 98 15.44 0.78 -2.01
N GLU A 99 14.79 1.63 -1.22
CA GLU A 99 14.03 1.24 -0.03
C GLU A 99 12.58 0.85 -0.36
N LEU A 100 12.10 1.11 -1.57
CA LEU A 100 10.79 0.66 -2.04
C LEU A 100 10.89 -0.77 -2.55
N VAL A 101 10.64 -1.74 -1.67
CA VAL A 101 10.72 -3.16 -1.99
C VAL A 101 9.41 -3.86 -1.62
N CYS A 102 8.82 -4.58 -2.57
CA CYS A 102 7.60 -5.34 -2.32
C CYS A 102 7.86 -6.52 -1.39
N GLY A 103 6.80 -7.01 -0.71
CA GLY A 103 6.91 -8.11 0.24
C GLY A 103 7.54 -9.39 -0.32
N ALA A 104 7.35 -9.68 -1.62
CA ALA A 104 8.00 -10.81 -2.29
C ALA A 104 9.53 -10.67 -2.39
N CYS A 105 10.05 -9.45 -2.50
CA CYS A 105 11.48 -9.16 -2.63
C CYS A 105 12.15 -8.78 -1.30
N SER A 106 11.37 -8.72 -0.22
CA SER A 106 11.79 -8.43 1.16
C SER A 106 11.29 -9.50 2.15
N ASP A 107 11.08 -10.74 1.69
CA ASP A 107 10.59 -11.84 2.52
C ASP A 107 11.65 -12.31 3.54
N VAL A 108 11.73 -11.59 4.66
CA VAL A 108 12.62 -11.90 5.79
C VAL A 108 12.01 -12.90 6.77
N ALA A 109 10.73 -13.23 6.61
CA ALA A 109 9.99 -14.04 7.57
C ALA A 109 9.66 -15.47 7.07
N GLY A 110 9.97 -15.78 5.80
CA GLY A 110 9.58 -17.04 5.19
C GLY A 110 8.06 -17.15 5.07
N ALA A 111 7.43 -16.12 4.50
CA ALA A 111 5.98 -16.01 4.43
C ALA A 111 5.35 -17.20 3.70
N GLN A 112 4.21 -17.66 4.19
CA GLN A 112 3.44 -18.70 3.51
C GLN A 112 2.95 -18.17 2.15
N ILE A 113 3.31 -18.89 1.09
CA ILE A 113 2.94 -18.54 -0.28
C ILE A 113 1.45 -18.81 -0.47
N CYS A 114 0.72 -17.83 -1.01
CA CYS A 114 -0.69 -18.01 -1.30
C CYS A 114 -0.88 -19.02 -2.44
N GLY A 115 -1.69 -20.06 -2.21
CA GLY A 115 -1.99 -21.05 -3.25
C GLY A 115 -2.70 -20.50 -4.49
N ARG A 116 -3.32 -19.31 -4.40
CA ARG A 116 -4.01 -18.65 -5.52
C ARG A 116 -3.18 -17.57 -6.19
N HIS A 117 -2.48 -16.75 -5.40
CA HIS A 117 -1.82 -15.53 -5.89
C HIS A 117 -0.29 -15.54 -5.69
N GLY A 118 0.29 -16.68 -5.30
CA GLY A 118 1.72 -16.78 -5.03
C GLY A 118 2.18 -15.75 -4.00
N THR A 119 3.19 -14.97 -4.38
CA THR A 119 3.74 -13.86 -3.59
C THR A 119 3.34 -12.48 -4.14
N GLU A 120 2.49 -12.40 -5.17
CA GLU A 120 2.18 -11.16 -5.87
C GLU A 120 1.58 -10.08 -4.96
N TYR A 121 0.70 -10.50 -4.06
CA TYR A 121 0.06 -9.62 -3.07
C TYR A 121 0.59 -9.86 -1.66
N LEU A 122 1.83 -10.35 -1.52
CA LEU A 122 2.45 -10.50 -0.22
C LEU A 122 2.71 -9.13 0.40
N GLU A 123 2.07 -8.87 1.54
CA GLU A 123 2.21 -7.63 2.29
C GLU A 123 2.90 -7.89 3.63
N TYR A 124 3.62 -6.88 4.13
CA TYR A 124 4.21 -6.88 5.46
C TYR A 124 3.57 -5.82 6.33
N LYS A 125 3.55 -6.10 7.63
CA LYS A 125 3.21 -5.13 8.66
C LYS A 125 4.40 -4.19 8.87
N CYS A 126 4.13 -2.90 9.06
CA CYS A 126 5.12 -1.99 9.63
C CYS A 126 5.58 -2.50 10.99
N ARG A 127 6.88 -2.64 11.21
CA ARG A 127 7.43 -3.12 12.48
C ARG A 127 6.92 -2.31 13.68
N PHE A 128 6.72 -1.00 13.47
CA PHE A 128 6.42 -0.03 14.53
C PHE A 128 4.94 0.35 14.69
N CYS A 129 4.04 -0.11 13.83
CA CYS A 129 2.61 0.17 13.97
C CYS A 129 1.71 -0.87 13.26
N CYS A 130 0.40 -0.75 13.45
CA CYS A 130 -0.62 -1.57 12.79
C CYS A 130 -1.00 -0.96 11.42
N SER A 131 -0.01 -0.82 10.53
CA SER A 131 -0.21 -0.38 9.14
C SER A 131 0.55 -1.28 8.18
N VAL A 132 0.12 -1.31 6.92
CA VAL A 132 0.87 -2.00 5.86
C VAL A 132 2.18 -1.26 5.60
N ALA A 133 3.26 -2.01 5.39
CA ALA A 133 4.56 -1.47 5.08
C ALA A 133 4.68 -1.06 3.61
N VAL A 134 5.46 -0.01 3.38
CA VAL A 134 5.78 0.53 2.06
C VAL A 134 7.28 0.46 1.82
N TYR A 135 8.08 0.77 2.84
CA TYR A 135 9.53 0.75 2.77
C TYR A 135 10.11 -0.50 3.42
N PHE A 136 11.26 -0.91 2.92
CA PHE A 136 12.12 -1.93 3.51
C PHE A 136 13.54 -1.39 3.59
N CYS A 137 13.96 -1.04 4.79
CA CYS A 137 15.25 -0.38 5.03
C CYS A 137 16.22 -1.34 5.74
N PHE A 138 17.52 -1.09 5.54
CA PHE A 138 18.61 -1.81 6.23
C PHE A 138 18.60 -3.33 6.03
N GLY A 139 17.96 -3.82 4.96
CA GLY A 139 17.84 -5.24 4.64
C GLY A 139 17.05 -6.07 5.67
N THR A 140 16.35 -5.44 6.62
CA THR A 140 15.76 -6.16 7.76
C THR A 140 14.42 -5.62 8.24
N THR A 141 14.09 -4.36 7.96
CA THR A 141 13.00 -3.68 8.68
C THR A 141 11.98 -3.06 7.75
N HIS A 142 10.71 -3.41 7.96
CA HIS A 142 9.58 -2.87 7.22
C HIS A 142 8.96 -1.64 7.91
N PHE A 143 8.72 -0.57 7.14
CA PHE A 143 8.11 0.67 7.61
C PHE A 143 6.90 1.07 6.77
N CYS A 144 5.84 1.54 7.42
CA CYS A 144 4.86 2.39 6.73
C CYS A 144 5.46 3.78 6.52
N THR A 145 4.88 4.55 5.63
CA THR A 145 5.42 5.85 5.21
C THR A 145 5.56 6.84 6.35
N ILE A 146 4.56 6.93 7.25
CA ILE A 146 4.61 7.83 8.40
C ILE A 146 5.70 7.40 9.41
N CYS A 147 5.91 6.10 9.61
CA CYS A 147 6.98 5.62 10.50
C CYS A 147 8.37 5.73 9.84
N HIS A 148 8.44 5.66 8.51
CA HIS A 148 9.68 5.83 7.77
C HIS A 148 10.24 7.24 7.98
N ASP A 149 9.43 8.30 7.98
CA ASP A 149 9.90 9.67 8.27
C ASP A 149 10.59 9.85 9.63
N ASP A 150 10.22 9.02 10.61
CA ASP A 150 10.64 9.13 12.01
C ASP A 150 11.46 7.90 12.43
N PHE A 151 12.03 7.18 11.44
CA PHE A 151 12.68 5.89 11.66
C PHE A 151 13.82 5.97 12.67
N GLN A 152 14.60 7.07 12.67
CA GLN A 152 15.73 7.26 13.59
C GLN A 152 15.28 7.20 15.06
N ARG A 153 14.17 7.90 15.37
CA ARG A 153 13.59 7.89 16.72
C ARG A 153 13.01 6.53 17.06
N LEU A 154 12.24 5.95 16.14
CA LEU A 154 11.56 4.67 16.35
C LEU A 154 12.53 3.50 16.57
N MET A 155 13.62 3.46 15.81
CA MET A 155 14.68 2.44 15.96
C MET A 155 15.45 2.58 17.28
N ALA A 156 15.51 3.78 17.85
CA ALA A 156 16.16 4.04 19.14
C ALA A 156 15.26 3.74 20.35
N LEU A 157 13.94 3.61 20.16
CA LEU A 157 13.02 3.31 21.26
C LEU A 157 13.19 1.86 21.73
N PRO A 158 13.37 1.63 23.04
CA PRO A 158 13.27 0.30 23.63
C PRO A 158 11.91 -0.35 23.31
N LYS A 159 11.92 -1.65 22.99
CA LYS A 159 10.70 -2.39 22.58
C LYS A 159 9.56 -2.26 23.59
N GLN A 160 9.87 -2.20 24.88
CA GLN A 160 8.91 -2.08 25.98
C GLN A 160 8.14 -0.74 25.98
N LEU A 161 8.68 0.28 25.32
CA LEU A 161 8.07 1.60 25.20
C LEU A 161 7.25 1.74 23.90
N LEU A 162 7.24 0.73 23.03
CA LEU A 162 6.39 0.73 21.85
C LEU A 162 4.93 0.49 22.26
N PRO A 163 3.96 1.15 21.60
CA PRO A 163 2.54 0.94 21.88
C PRO A 163 2.13 -0.49 21.55
N LYS A 164 1.17 -1.01 22.31
CA LYS A 164 0.58 -2.32 22.03
C LYS A 164 -0.50 -2.16 20.95
N CYS A 165 -0.85 -3.28 20.33
CA CYS A 165 -1.98 -3.31 19.41
C CYS A 165 -3.26 -2.81 20.12
N PRO A 166 -4.01 -1.85 19.56
CA PRO A 166 -3.81 -1.21 18.26
C PRO A 166 -2.76 -0.07 18.30
N ALA A 167 -1.70 -0.23 17.51
CA ALA A 167 -0.59 0.74 17.44
C ALA A 167 -0.73 1.63 16.20
N GLY A 168 -0.67 2.94 16.40
CA GLY A 168 -0.61 3.94 15.36
C GLY A 168 0.83 4.27 14.96
N PRO A 169 1.02 4.94 13.81
CA PRO A 169 2.35 5.39 13.40
C PRO A 169 3.03 6.31 14.43
N LYS A 170 4.36 6.46 14.34
CA LYS A 170 5.16 7.31 15.24
C LYS A 170 4.97 6.98 16.73
N ALA A 171 4.81 5.70 17.06
CA ALA A 171 4.63 5.17 18.40
C ALA A 171 3.40 5.72 19.16
N VAL A 172 2.31 5.97 18.44
CA VAL A 172 1.04 6.43 19.03
C VAL A 172 0.19 5.22 19.45
N GLN A 173 -0.39 5.26 20.65
CA GLN A 173 -1.39 4.27 21.06
C GLN A 173 -2.74 4.66 20.46
N LEU A 174 -3.40 3.74 19.75
CA LEU A 174 -4.76 3.93 19.26
C LEU A 174 -5.78 3.34 20.23
N GLU A 175 -7.04 3.72 20.03
CA GLU A 175 -8.20 3.14 20.68
C GLU A 175 -8.91 2.17 19.72
N GLY A 176 -9.67 1.22 20.27
CA GLY A 176 -10.50 0.30 19.49
C GLY A 176 -9.80 -0.99 19.05
N SER A 177 -10.17 -1.51 17.88
CA SER A 177 -9.65 -2.76 17.32
C SER A 177 -8.45 -2.54 16.41
N CYS A 178 -7.67 -3.60 16.17
CA CYS A 178 -6.51 -3.54 15.27
C CYS A 178 -6.94 -3.05 13.87
N PRO A 179 -6.33 -1.97 13.33
CA PRO A 179 -6.63 -1.49 11.98
C PRO A 179 -6.40 -2.55 10.89
N LEU A 180 -5.45 -3.48 11.10
CA LEU A 180 -5.14 -4.56 10.15
C LEU A 180 -6.08 -5.76 10.26
N LYS A 181 -6.97 -5.79 11.26
CA LYS A 181 -7.97 -6.85 11.50
C LYS A 181 -7.38 -8.28 11.49
N VAL A 182 -6.13 -8.43 11.91
CA VAL A 182 -5.41 -9.70 11.97
C VAL A 182 -4.67 -9.82 13.30
N GLN A 183 -4.55 -11.04 13.81
CA GLN A 183 -3.65 -11.31 14.92
C GLN A 183 -2.21 -11.23 14.42
N HIS A 184 -1.38 -10.50 15.15
CA HIS A 184 0.03 -10.33 14.81
C HIS A 184 0.87 -10.25 16.10
N PRO A 185 2.19 -10.47 16.02
CA PRO A 185 3.10 -10.32 17.14
C PRO A 185 3.11 -8.90 17.72
N GLU A 186 3.78 -8.72 18.85
CA GLU A 186 3.92 -7.40 19.49
C GLU A 186 4.61 -6.38 18.57
N THR A 187 4.30 -5.10 18.77
CA THR A 187 4.99 -4.01 18.07
C THR A 187 6.50 -4.08 18.31
N GLY A 188 7.29 -3.89 17.25
CA GLY A 188 8.74 -4.08 17.26
C GLY A 188 9.20 -5.39 16.62
N GLU A 189 8.29 -6.22 16.11
CA GLU A 189 8.58 -7.45 15.38
C GLU A 189 8.12 -7.39 13.92
N GLU A 190 8.90 -8.03 13.05
CA GLU A 190 8.56 -8.22 11.64
C GLU A 190 7.42 -9.22 11.50
N PHE A 191 6.48 -8.94 10.62
CA PHE A 191 5.34 -9.82 10.41
C PHE A 191 4.84 -9.78 8.97
N ALA A 192 4.89 -10.94 8.32
CA ALA A 192 4.25 -11.15 7.02
C ALA A 192 2.74 -11.23 7.23
N LEU A 193 1.99 -10.34 6.58
CA LEU A 193 0.55 -10.33 6.63
C LEU A 193 -0.08 -11.37 5.69
N GLY A 194 0.73 -11.96 4.80
CA GLY A 194 0.29 -12.87 3.76
C GLY A 194 -0.32 -12.12 2.57
N CYS A 195 -1.22 -12.79 1.85
CA CYS A 195 -1.86 -12.24 0.66
C CYS A 195 -2.89 -11.16 1.04
N GLY A 196 -2.60 -9.90 0.70
CA GLY A 196 -3.47 -8.75 0.97
C GLY A 196 -4.87 -8.85 0.37
N ILE A 197 -5.00 -9.55 -0.77
CA ILE A 197 -6.27 -9.83 -1.43
C ILE A 197 -7.06 -10.89 -0.64
N CYS A 198 -6.48 -12.05 -0.35
CA CYS A 198 -7.19 -13.14 0.34
C CYS A 198 -7.54 -12.80 1.80
N ARG A 199 -6.73 -12.01 2.49
CA ARG A 199 -7.00 -11.61 3.88
C ARG A 199 -8.32 -10.88 4.05
N ASN A 200 -8.74 -10.11 3.03
CA ASN A 200 -9.95 -9.32 3.09
C ASN A 200 -11.21 -10.13 2.70
N LEU A 201 -11.03 -11.32 2.10
CA LEU A 201 -12.13 -12.30 1.95
C LEU A 201 -12.49 -12.97 3.28
N SER A 202 -11.51 -13.25 4.14
CA SER A 202 -11.74 -13.95 5.42
C SER A 202 -12.48 -13.09 6.48
N THR A 203 -12.79 -11.84 6.15
CA THR A 203 -13.63 -10.95 6.97
C THR A 203 -15.11 -10.96 6.59
N PHE A 204 -15.52 -11.80 5.63
CA PHE A 204 -16.92 -12.08 5.27
C PHE A 204 -17.35 -13.47 5.72
#